data_AF-A0A925WCG7-F1
#
_entry.id   AF-A0A925WCG7-F1
#
_cell.length_a   1.000
_cell.length_b   1.000
_cell.length_c   1.000
_cell.angle_alpha   90.00
_cell.angle_beta   90.00
_cell.angle_gamma   90.00
#
_symmetry.space_group_name_H-M   'P 1'
#
loop_
_entity.id
_entity.type
_entity.pdbx_description
1 polymer ?
#
loop_
_entity_poly.entity_id
_entity_poly.type
_entity_poly.pdbx_seq_one_letter_code
_entity_poly.pdbx_strand_id
1 'polypeptide(L)'
;MNSEIATPTSATDGDNARLIKSQLPERGLFAGLEWRISPAPFPLGPQLAKELDSLGRVLLQFYRAVNLLYRKSVEGKQPEWIARWLDLGKPSELIELQRSTAFKNEVPRVIRPDLLMTENGFSITELDSVPGGIGLTAWLNQTYSRLETPTPKPDVLGGADGMLRGFESIFGNAEHVRIIVSDEAATYRPEMDWIAGQLGPRFSVHDSQFTAFQEGDAVYRFFELFDLPNVPGSKKIFELAAGKQIRLTPPPKPIFEEKMLFALLWNRNLQSFWRQELGESFLQRLQRLTPYTWLMDPAPLPPHGALPELNLTDWSQLKTLSQKERDLILKVSGFSAEAWGARGVYLGSDLSQGDWSAAVDQALSRFESSPY
;
A
#
# COMPACT_ATOMS: atom_id res chain seq x y z
N MET A 1 -22.48 5.29 -48.24
CA MET A 1 -21.69 4.56 -49.27
C MET A 1 -20.58 3.84 -48.54
N ASN A 2 -20.74 2.53 -48.43
CA ASN A 2 -19.85 1.46 -47.97
C ASN A 2 -18.94 1.72 -46.77
N SER A 3 -19.49 1.41 -45.59
CA SER A 3 -18.76 0.91 -44.43
C SER A 3 -18.14 -0.45 -44.78
N GLU A 4 -16.84 -0.49 -45.07
CA GLU A 4 -16.09 -1.75 -45.03
C GLU A 4 -15.78 -2.08 -43.58
N ILE A 5 -16.55 -3.04 -43.04
CA ILE A 5 -16.19 -3.77 -41.84
C ILE A 5 -14.95 -4.58 -42.21
N ALA A 6 -13.78 -4.09 -41.77
CA ALA A 6 -12.54 -4.83 -41.88
C ALA A 6 -12.70 -6.16 -41.14
N THR A 7 -12.59 -7.27 -41.87
CA THR A 7 -12.58 -8.62 -41.32
C THR A 7 -11.21 -8.89 -40.69
N PRO A 8 -11.12 -9.30 -39.41
CA PRO A 8 -9.84 -9.53 -38.76
C PRO A 8 -9.25 -10.85 -39.23
N THR A 9 -7.97 -10.86 -39.63
CA THR A 9 -7.24 -12.12 -39.88
C THR A 9 -6.01 -12.24 -38.98
N SER A 10 -6.00 -13.36 -38.23
CA SER A 10 -4.89 -14.07 -37.57
C SER A 10 -4.18 -13.46 -36.35
N ALA A 11 -4.94 -13.33 -35.25
CA ALA A 11 -4.66 -13.82 -33.88
C ALA A 11 -5.77 -13.20 -33.03
N THR A 12 -6.83 -13.96 -32.72
CA THR A 12 -7.98 -13.38 -32.03
C THR A 12 -7.57 -13.03 -30.60
N ASP A 13 -8.10 -11.97 -29.99
CA ASP A 13 -7.82 -11.63 -28.58
C ASP A 13 -7.94 -12.86 -27.66
N GLY A 14 -8.83 -13.79 -28.00
CA GLY A 14 -8.95 -15.09 -27.33
C GLY A 14 -7.71 -15.99 -27.45
N ASP A 15 -7.03 -16.01 -28.60
CA ASP A 15 -5.76 -16.73 -28.80
C ASP A 15 -4.64 -16.11 -27.97
N ASN A 16 -4.53 -14.78 -27.96
CA ASN A 16 -3.54 -14.07 -27.14
C ASN A 16 -3.78 -14.31 -25.65
N ALA A 17 -5.04 -14.20 -25.20
CA ALA A 17 -5.40 -14.49 -23.81
C ALA A 17 -5.08 -15.95 -23.43
N ARG A 18 -5.33 -16.93 -24.34
CA ARG A 18 -4.95 -18.34 -24.13
C ARG A 18 -3.43 -18.54 -24.06
N LEU A 19 -2.68 -17.87 -24.94
CA LEU A 19 -1.22 -17.91 -24.95
C LEU A 19 -0.66 -17.34 -23.65
N ILE A 20 -1.14 -16.17 -23.21
CA ILE A 20 -0.70 -15.56 -21.94
C ILE A 20 -1.07 -16.47 -20.77
N LYS A 21 -2.30 -17.04 -20.76
CA LYS A 21 -2.71 -18.00 -19.72
C LYS A 21 -1.81 -19.22 -19.67
N SER A 22 -1.34 -19.73 -20.82
CA SER A 22 -0.44 -20.89 -20.87
C SER A 22 0.98 -20.59 -20.40
N GLN A 23 1.38 -19.32 -20.30
CA GLN A 23 2.66 -18.90 -19.71
C GLN A 23 2.60 -18.79 -18.18
N LEU A 24 1.43 -18.94 -17.56
CA LEU A 24 1.32 -18.87 -16.11
C LEU A 24 2.10 -20.03 -15.47
N PRO A 25 2.86 -19.81 -14.38
CA PRO A 25 3.52 -20.90 -13.69
C PRO A 25 2.53 -21.98 -13.24
N GLU A 26 2.95 -23.24 -13.23
CA GLU A 26 2.08 -24.37 -12.86
C GLU A 26 1.43 -24.22 -11.48
N ARG A 27 2.14 -23.63 -10.52
CA ARG A 27 1.64 -23.33 -9.17
C ARG A 27 0.81 -22.05 -9.08
N GLY A 28 0.59 -21.36 -10.20
CA GLY A 28 0.01 -20.02 -10.25
C GLY A 28 0.90 -18.97 -9.59
N LEU A 29 0.34 -17.77 -9.39
CA LEU A 29 0.96 -16.66 -8.64
C LEU A 29 0.19 -16.31 -7.37
N PHE A 30 -1.07 -16.73 -7.27
CA PHE A 30 -1.86 -16.64 -6.04
C PHE A 30 -2.55 -17.97 -5.77
N ALA A 31 -2.55 -18.41 -4.51
CA ALA A 31 -3.11 -19.69 -4.13
C ALA A 31 -4.65 -19.67 -4.22
N GLY A 32 -5.23 -20.62 -4.94
CA GLY A 32 -6.69 -20.79 -5.03
C GLY A 32 -7.42 -19.68 -5.80
N LEU A 33 -6.70 -18.79 -6.50
CA LEU A 33 -7.31 -17.70 -7.27
C LEU A 33 -7.04 -17.88 -8.76
N GLU A 34 -8.07 -17.60 -9.57
CA GLU A 34 -7.96 -17.43 -11.01
C GLU A 34 -8.40 -16.02 -11.38
N TRP A 35 -7.79 -15.46 -12.43
CA TRP A 35 -8.16 -14.15 -12.97
C TRP A 35 -8.40 -14.22 -14.47
N ARG A 36 -9.19 -13.25 -14.95
CA ARG A 36 -9.30 -12.97 -16.38
C ARG A 36 -8.00 -12.32 -16.84
N ILE A 37 -7.45 -12.83 -17.93
CA ILE A 37 -6.22 -12.34 -18.52
C ILE A 37 -6.56 -11.41 -19.67
N SER A 38 -5.97 -10.21 -19.64
CA SER A 38 -6.08 -9.27 -20.73
C SER A 38 -5.28 -9.77 -21.94
N PRO A 39 -5.81 -9.71 -23.17
CA PRO A 39 -5.08 -10.12 -24.37
C PRO A 39 -3.92 -9.18 -24.72
N ALA A 40 -3.90 -7.98 -24.14
CA ALA A 40 -2.88 -6.95 -24.36
C ALA A 40 -2.62 -6.14 -23.08
N PRO A 41 -1.46 -5.46 -22.99
CA PRO A 41 -1.18 -4.50 -21.91
C PRO A 41 -2.21 -3.37 -21.85
N PHE A 42 -2.42 -2.82 -20.67
CA PHE A 42 -3.22 -1.61 -20.52
C PHE A 42 -2.48 -0.41 -21.15
N PRO A 43 -3.05 0.25 -22.19
CA PRO A 43 -2.35 1.33 -22.89
C PRO A 43 -2.28 2.58 -22.03
N LEU A 44 -1.06 3.11 -21.86
CA LEU A 44 -0.81 4.36 -21.15
C LEU A 44 -0.23 5.40 -22.12
N GLY A 45 -0.82 6.60 -22.13
CA GLY A 45 -0.24 7.72 -22.86
C GLY A 45 1.10 8.18 -22.25
N PRO A 46 2.00 8.82 -23.02
CA PRO A 46 3.33 9.23 -22.54
C PRO A 46 3.31 10.11 -21.28
N GLN A 47 2.26 10.94 -21.13
CA GLN A 47 2.09 11.80 -19.96
C GLN A 47 1.81 11.00 -18.69
N LEU A 48 0.88 10.03 -18.73
CA LEU A 48 0.56 9.17 -17.59
C LEU A 48 1.74 8.26 -17.22
N ALA A 49 2.45 7.73 -18.22
CA ALA A 49 3.66 6.94 -18.01
C ALA A 49 4.73 7.74 -17.24
N LYS A 50 4.98 8.99 -17.66
CA LYS A 50 5.93 9.89 -16.97
C LYS A 50 5.46 10.28 -15.57
N GLU A 51 4.16 10.46 -15.40
CA GLU A 51 3.58 10.71 -14.09
C GLU A 51 3.86 9.55 -13.14
N LEU A 52 3.52 8.31 -13.52
CA LEU A 52 3.79 7.09 -12.76
C LEU A 52 5.27 6.94 -12.39
N ASP A 53 6.17 7.08 -13.37
CA ASP A 53 7.62 6.94 -13.15
C ASP A 53 8.13 7.91 -12.07
N SER A 54 7.63 9.15 -12.08
CA SER A 54 8.04 10.15 -11.11
C SER A 54 7.36 10.06 -9.74
N LEU A 55 6.32 9.23 -9.57
CA LEU A 55 5.62 9.07 -8.29
C LEU A 55 6.52 8.46 -7.21
N GLY A 56 7.38 7.49 -7.58
CA GLY A 56 8.21 6.79 -6.60
C GLY A 56 9.05 7.72 -5.72
N ARG A 57 9.65 8.77 -6.34
CA ARG A 57 10.40 9.79 -5.60
C ARG A 57 9.52 10.60 -4.65
N VAL A 58 8.32 10.96 -5.09
CA VAL A 58 7.40 11.79 -4.31
C VAL A 58 6.90 11.02 -3.08
N LEU A 59 6.49 9.76 -3.27
CA LEU A 59 5.99 8.90 -2.20
C LEU A 59 7.09 8.56 -1.18
N LEU A 60 8.32 8.31 -1.63
CA LEU A 60 9.44 8.11 -0.71
C LEU A 60 9.72 9.34 0.17
N GLN A 61 9.64 10.55 -0.41
CA GLN A 61 9.81 11.78 0.38
C GLN A 61 8.65 11.99 1.35
N PHE A 62 7.43 11.64 0.95
CA PHE A 62 6.28 11.65 1.85
C PHE A 62 6.50 10.71 3.05
N TYR A 63 6.91 9.45 2.83
CA TYR A 63 7.21 8.50 3.91
C TYR A 63 8.33 8.99 4.84
N ARG A 64 9.38 9.61 4.30
CA ARG A 64 10.45 10.21 5.10
C ARG A 64 9.95 11.37 5.96
N ALA A 65 9.12 12.25 5.38
CA ALA A 65 8.52 13.36 6.10
C ALA A 65 7.55 12.90 7.19
N VAL A 66 6.72 11.88 6.91
CA VAL A 66 5.86 11.21 7.91
C VAL A 66 6.69 10.65 9.06
N ASN A 67 7.77 9.92 8.77
CA ASN A 67 8.64 9.35 9.81
C ASN A 67 9.26 10.45 10.69
N LEU A 68 9.71 11.54 10.07
CA LEU A 68 10.26 12.69 10.79
C LEU A 68 9.19 13.38 11.63
N LEU A 69 7.98 13.53 11.10
CA LEU A 69 6.85 14.14 11.79
C LEU A 69 6.51 13.38 13.06
N TYR A 70 6.34 12.05 12.94
CA TYR A 70 6.07 11.16 14.07
C TYR A 70 7.15 11.30 15.15
N ARG A 71 8.43 11.22 14.77
CA ARG A 71 9.55 11.39 15.72
C ARG A 71 9.55 12.75 16.39
N LYS A 72 9.38 13.84 15.63
CA LYS A 72 9.33 15.19 16.20
C LYS A 72 8.15 15.34 17.18
N SER A 73 7.01 14.69 16.92
CA SER A 73 5.87 14.67 17.84
C SER A 73 6.20 13.96 19.15
N VAL A 74 6.80 12.75 19.07
CA VAL A 74 7.28 12.01 20.26
C VAL A 74 8.33 12.79 21.05
N GLU A 75 9.20 13.54 20.36
CA GLU A 75 10.25 14.38 20.98
C GLU A 75 9.73 15.74 21.51
N GLY A 76 8.42 16.03 21.41
CA GLY A 76 7.84 17.31 21.85
C GLY A 76 8.18 18.52 20.96
N LYS A 77 8.69 18.29 19.75
CA LYS A 77 9.06 19.31 18.75
C LYS A 77 7.98 19.56 17.70
N GLN A 78 6.94 18.74 17.71
CA GLN A 78 5.68 18.89 16.97
C GLN A 78 4.54 18.53 17.93
N PRO A 79 3.28 18.92 17.65
CA PRO A 79 2.16 18.61 18.52
C PRO A 79 2.05 17.13 18.87
N GLU A 80 1.79 16.82 20.14
CA GLU A 80 1.71 15.45 20.67
C GLU A 80 0.59 14.62 20.02
N TRP A 81 -0.50 15.27 19.62
CA TRP A 81 -1.67 14.59 19.04
C TRP A 81 -1.33 13.77 17.80
N ILE A 82 -0.25 14.10 17.07
CA ILE A 82 0.16 13.37 15.88
C ILE A 82 0.65 11.97 16.23
N ALA A 83 1.59 11.86 17.18
CA ALA A 83 2.06 10.57 17.67
C ALA A 83 0.93 9.82 18.35
N ARG A 84 0.14 10.50 19.20
CA ARG A 84 -1.03 9.91 19.86
C ARG A 84 -1.98 9.25 18.87
N TRP A 85 -2.41 9.97 17.82
CA TRP A 85 -3.29 9.41 16.79
C TRP A 85 -2.65 8.22 16.06
N LEU A 86 -1.38 8.34 15.67
CA LEU A 86 -0.65 7.28 14.99
C LEU A 86 -0.33 6.08 15.90
N ASP A 87 -0.50 6.19 17.21
CA ASP A 87 -0.28 5.10 18.17
C ASP A 87 -1.58 4.40 18.61
N LEU A 88 -2.76 4.95 18.28
CA LEU A 88 -4.06 4.34 18.60
C LEU A 88 -4.14 2.90 18.10
N GLY A 89 -4.73 2.03 18.93
CA GLY A 89 -4.91 0.61 18.65
C GLY A 89 -3.65 -0.28 18.67
N LYS A 90 -2.44 0.31 18.81
CA LYS A 90 -1.19 -0.44 18.63
C LYS A 90 -0.65 -0.97 19.97
N PRO A 91 -0.09 -2.19 19.99
CA PRO A 91 0.59 -2.71 21.19
C PRO A 91 1.77 -1.83 21.62
N SER A 92 1.95 -1.64 22.93
CA SER A 92 3.03 -0.82 23.50
C SER A 92 4.42 -1.29 23.06
N GLU A 93 4.64 -2.60 23.04
CA GLU A 93 5.91 -3.21 22.60
C GLU A 93 6.26 -2.82 21.15
N LEU A 94 5.26 -2.76 20.26
CA LEU A 94 5.44 -2.37 18.88
C LEU A 94 5.69 -0.85 18.75
N ILE A 95 5.02 -0.03 19.57
CA ILE A 95 5.25 1.41 19.66
C ILE A 95 6.69 1.70 20.10
N GLU A 96 7.18 1.00 21.13
CA GLU A 96 8.56 1.11 21.60
C GLU A 96 9.55 0.67 20.52
N LEU A 97 9.27 -0.43 19.84
CA LEU A 97 10.12 -0.98 18.78
C LEU A 97 10.29 0.01 17.63
N GLN A 98 9.22 0.62 17.12
CA GLN A 98 9.30 1.58 16.01
C GLN A 98 10.05 2.87 16.37
N ARG A 99 10.09 3.22 17.67
CA ARG A 99 10.80 4.39 18.24
C ARG A 99 12.26 4.09 18.59
N SER A 100 12.65 2.82 18.65
CA SER A 100 13.99 2.38 19.02
C SER A 100 15.07 3.00 18.13
N THR A 101 16.30 3.09 18.65
CA THR A 101 17.45 3.61 17.90
C THR A 101 17.72 2.82 16.62
N ALA A 102 17.38 1.53 16.59
CA ALA A 102 17.54 0.66 15.43
C ALA A 102 16.56 1.00 14.30
N PHE A 103 15.30 1.34 14.61
CA PHE A 103 14.25 1.51 13.59
C PHE A 103 13.73 2.94 13.42
N LYS A 104 14.07 3.88 14.31
CA LYS A 104 13.48 5.24 14.28
C LYS A 104 13.63 5.94 12.92
N ASN A 105 14.74 5.71 12.21
CA ASN A 105 15.01 6.34 10.92
C ASN A 105 14.70 5.46 9.70
N GLU A 106 14.33 4.19 9.91
CA GLU A 106 14.07 3.24 8.84
C GLU A 106 12.73 3.53 8.15
N VAL A 107 12.67 3.24 6.85
CA VAL A 107 11.47 3.33 6.00
C VAL A 107 11.35 2.08 5.13
N PRO A 108 10.13 1.67 4.73
CA PRO A 108 9.92 0.59 3.77
C PRO A 108 10.72 0.80 2.49
N ARG A 109 11.30 -0.29 1.97
CA ARG A 109 12.07 -0.28 0.72
C ARG A 109 11.21 -0.50 -0.53
N VAL A 110 9.99 -0.98 -0.35
CA VAL A 110 8.96 -1.12 -1.39
C VAL A 110 7.74 -0.33 -0.91
N ILE A 111 7.16 0.46 -1.81
CA ILE A 111 5.92 1.20 -1.59
C ILE A 111 5.06 0.94 -2.81
N ARG A 112 3.87 0.37 -2.64
CA ARG A 112 2.89 0.22 -3.73
C ARG A 112 1.79 1.27 -3.54
N PRO A 113 1.69 2.27 -4.41
CA PRO A 113 0.50 3.10 -4.46
C PRO A 113 -0.60 2.36 -5.21
N ASP A 114 -1.76 2.21 -4.58
CA ASP A 114 -2.97 1.78 -5.28
C ASP A 114 -3.61 3.00 -5.93
N LEU A 115 -3.78 2.96 -7.24
CA LEU A 115 -4.17 4.10 -8.08
C LEU A 115 -5.49 3.83 -8.79
N LEU A 116 -6.42 4.78 -8.70
CA LEU A 116 -7.59 4.86 -9.56
C LEU A 116 -7.35 5.87 -10.68
N MET A 117 -7.71 5.49 -11.90
CA MET A 117 -7.71 6.40 -13.03
C MET A 117 -9.07 7.10 -13.10
N THR A 118 -9.04 8.43 -13.05
CA THR A 118 -10.21 9.30 -13.15
C THR A 118 -10.13 10.19 -14.40
N GLU A 119 -11.20 10.92 -14.70
CA GLU A 119 -11.19 11.96 -15.73
C GLU A 119 -10.14 13.06 -15.50
N ASN A 120 -9.71 13.25 -14.24
CA ASN A 120 -8.72 14.25 -13.83
C ASN A 120 -7.31 13.67 -13.65
N GLY A 121 -7.08 12.41 -14.04
CA GLY A 121 -5.81 11.70 -13.84
C GLY A 121 -5.86 10.69 -12.69
N PHE A 122 -4.68 10.36 -12.14
CA PHE A 122 -4.57 9.38 -11.06
C PHE A 122 -5.02 9.92 -9.70
N SER A 123 -5.67 9.06 -8.92
CA SER A 123 -5.99 9.27 -7.52
C SER A 123 -5.46 8.09 -6.70
N ILE A 124 -4.69 8.39 -5.66
CA ILE A 124 -4.13 7.40 -4.74
C ILE A 124 -5.22 7.02 -3.74
N THR A 125 -5.51 5.73 -3.66
CA THR A 125 -6.50 5.20 -2.70
C THR A 125 -5.87 4.62 -1.45
N GLU A 126 -4.63 4.14 -1.55
CA GLU A 126 -3.86 3.51 -0.47
C GLU A 126 -2.36 3.52 -0.80
N LEU A 127 -1.53 3.50 0.24
CA LEU A 127 -0.10 3.19 0.12
C LEU A 127 0.18 1.94 0.95
N ASP A 128 0.67 0.91 0.29
CA ASP A 128 1.00 -0.37 0.91
C ASP A 128 2.52 -0.49 1.08
N SER A 129 2.94 -0.85 2.29
CA SER A 129 4.35 -1.02 2.67
C SER A 129 4.81 -2.48 2.76
N VAL A 130 3.87 -3.44 2.67
CA VAL A 130 4.09 -4.88 2.61
C VAL A 130 3.39 -5.47 1.35
N PRO A 131 3.59 -4.91 0.14
CA PRO A 131 2.68 -5.18 -0.95
C PRO A 131 2.90 -6.53 -1.62
N GLY A 132 1.82 -7.28 -1.79
CA GLY A 132 1.76 -8.37 -2.77
C GLY A 132 1.71 -7.87 -4.23
N GLY A 133 1.69 -8.81 -5.17
CA GLY A 133 1.58 -8.55 -6.60
C GLY A 133 2.91 -8.19 -7.29
N ILE A 134 4.03 -8.15 -6.57
CA ILE A 134 5.36 -7.92 -7.16
C ILE A 134 5.67 -9.01 -8.20
N GLY A 135 5.38 -10.27 -7.86
CA GLY A 135 5.68 -11.41 -8.72
C GLY A 135 4.68 -11.50 -9.86
N LEU A 136 3.41 -11.18 -9.58
CA LEU A 136 2.40 -11.00 -10.63
C LEU A 136 2.85 -9.97 -11.67
N THR A 137 3.21 -8.76 -11.24
CA THR A 137 3.61 -7.70 -12.17
C THR A 137 4.89 -8.06 -12.91
N ALA A 138 5.86 -8.70 -12.26
CA ALA A 138 7.07 -9.19 -12.91
C ALA A 138 6.76 -10.24 -14.00
N TRP A 139 5.90 -11.22 -13.72
CA TRP A 139 5.48 -12.21 -14.69
C TRP A 139 4.71 -11.60 -15.87
N LEU A 140 3.78 -10.67 -15.59
CA LEU A 140 3.06 -9.92 -16.63
C LEU A 140 4.04 -9.14 -17.50
N ASN A 141 5.02 -8.46 -16.90
CA ASN A 141 6.04 -7.71 -17.62
C ASN A 141 6.84 -8.61 -18.57
N GLN A 142 7.32 -9.76 -18.10
CA GLN A 142 8.03 -10.72 -18.95
C GLN A 142 7.14 -11.25 -20.07
N THR A 143 5.89 -11.60 -19.76
CA THR A 143 4.97 -12.23 -20.71
C THR A 143 4.56 -11.24 -21.81
N TYR A 144 4.08 -10.06 -21.44
CA TYR A 144 3.70 -9.03 -22.40
C TYR A 144 4.87 -8.49 -23.20
N SER A 145 6.07 -8.40 -22.62
CA SER A 145 7.28 -8.00 -23.36
C SER A 145 7.67 -9.00 -24.45
N ARG A 146 7.20 -10.25 -24.39
CA ARG A 146 7.48 -11.29 -25.40
C ARG A 146 6.40 -11.44 -26.45
N LEU A 147 5.19 -10.90 -26.24
CA LEU A 147 4.11 -11.01 -27.21
C LEU A 147 4.49 -10.37 -28.55
N GLU A 148 4.11 -11.04 -29.63
CA GLU A 148 4.15 -10.48 -30.98
C GLU A 148 2.93 -9.58 -31.14
N THR A 149 3.12 -8.27 -30.98
CA THR A 149 2.07 -7.26 -31.13
C THR A 149 2.26 -6.51 -32.46
N PRO A 150 1.21 -5.85 -32.99
CA PRO A 150 1.33 -5.00 -34.17
C PRO A 150 2.44 -3.97 -34.02
N THR A 151 3.12 -3.63 -35.12
CA THR A 151 4.17 -2.62 -35.14
C THR A 151 3.57 -1.20 -35.18
N PRO A 152 4.08 -0.24 -34.37
CA PRO A 152 5.16 -0.38 -33.39
C PRO A 152 4.71 -1.12 -32.12
N LYS A 153 5.56 -2.00 -31.60
CA LYS A 153 5.32 -2.72 -30.35
C LYS A 153 5.27 -1.72 -29.18
N PRO A 154 4.21 -1.72 -28.36
CA PRO A 154 4.16 -0.87 -27.19
C PRO A 154 5.21 -1.30 -26.17
N ASP A 155 5.93 -0.33 -25.60
CA ASP A 155 6.86 -0.56 -24.51
C ASP A 155 6.10 -0.90 -23.22
N VAL A 156 6.53 -1.95 -22.52
CA VAL A 156 6.04 -2.27 -21.17
C VAL A 156 6.81 -1.44 -20.16
N LEU A 157 6.13 -0.72 -19.27
CA LEU A 157 6.79 0.06 -18.23
C LEU A 157 7.66 -0.82 -17.33
N GLY A 158 8.92 -0.41 -17.14
CA GLY A 158 9.95 -1.20 -16.44
C GLY A 158 10.59 -2.30 -17.29
N GLY A 159 10.06 -2.59 -18.48
CA GLY A 159 10.51 -3.69 -19.34
C GLY A 159 10.31 -5.07 -18.71
N ALA A 160 10.86 -6.11 -19.36
CA ALA A 160 10.66 -7.50 -18.96
C ALA A 160 11.08 -7.79 -17.51
N ASP A 161 12.26 -7.32 -17.07
CA ASP A 161 12.83 -7.70 -15.77
C ASP A 161 12.97 -6.53 -14.79
N GLY A 162 12.33 -5.39 -15.06
CA GLY A 162 12.41 -4.20 -14.19
C GLY A 162 11.96 -4.46 -12.76
N MET A 163 10.85 -5.19 -12.59
CA MET A 163 10.33 -5.56 -11.27
C MET A 163 11.28 -6.50 -10.50
N LEU A 164 11.86 -7.50 -11.18
CA LEU A 164 12.81 -8.44 -10.57
C LEU A 164 14.09 -7.72 -10.12
N ARG A 165 14.68 -6.89 -11.01
CA ARG A 165 15.86 -6.07 -10.65
C ARG A 165 15.56 -5.09 -9.53
N GLY A 166 14.38 -4.47 -9.55
CA GLY A 166 13.92 -3.56 -8.51
C GLY A 166 13.84 -4.26 -7.16
N PHE A 167 13.17 -5.42 -7.10
CA PHE A 167 13.05 -6.21 -5.88
C PHE A 167 14.42 -6.70 -5.39
N GLU A 168 15.28 -7.23 -6.25
CA GLU A 168 16.63 -7.67 -5.86
C GLU A 168 17.45 -6.51 -5.26
N SER A 169 17.35 -5.32 -5.84
CA SER A 169 18.17 -4.16 -5.45
C SER A 169 17.96 -3.70 -4.00
N ILE A 170 16.81 -4.02 -3.39
CA ILE A 170 16.52 -3.59 -2.01
C ILE A 170 17.36 -4.32 -0.96
N PHE A 171 17.97 -5.45 -1.33
CA PHE A 171 18.74 -6.30 -0.42
C PHE A 171 20.26 -6.06 -0.49
N GLY A 172 20.73 -5.20 -1.40
CA GLY A 172 22.15 -4.90 -1.60
C GLY A 172 22.97 -6.18 -1.83
N ASN A 173 24.06 -6.38 -1.07
CA ASN A 173 24.99 -7.50 -1.23
C ASN A 173 24.77 -8.64 -0.21
N ALA A 174 23.56 -8.82 0.35
CA ALA A 174 23.30 -9.95 1.28
C ALA A 174 23.62 -11.28 0.61
N GLU A 175 24.34 -12.19 1.26
CA GLU A 175 24.58 -13.52 0.68
C GLU A 175 23.30 -14.36 0.64
N HIS A 176 22.42 -14.20 1.63
CA HIS A 176 21.12 -14.83 1.66
C HIS A 176 19.98 -13.84 1.90
N VAL A 177 18.88 -14.07 1.20
CA VAL A 177 17.62 -13.35 1.36
C VAL A 177 16.53 -14.33 1.81
N ARG A 178 15.90 -14.03 2.94
CA ARG A 178 14.81 -14.80 3.53
C ARG A 178 13.51 -14.02 3.37
N ILE A 179 12.59 -14.54 2.57
CA ILE A 179 11.23 -13.99 2.44
C ILE A 179 10.35 -14.76 3.43
N ILE A 180 9.79 -14.07 4.42
CA ILE A 180 8.98 -14.67 5.48
C ILE A 180 7.51 -14.37 5.19
N VAL A 181 6.73 -15.39 4.85
CA VAL A 181 5.31 -15.27 4.51
C VAL A 181 4.47 -15.81 5.68
N SER A 182 3.57 -15.00 6.25
CA SER A 182 2.64 -15.49 7.27
C SER A 182 1.48 -16.30 6.68
N ASP A 183 0.75 -16.98 7.55
CA ASP A 183 -0.47 -17.69 7.17
C ASP A 183 -1.56 -16.73 6.66
N GLU A 184 -1.69 -15.54 7.25
CA GLU A 184 -2.59 -14.48 6.76
C GLU A 184 -2.26 -14.07 5.31
N ALA A 185 -0.97 -14.10 4.96
CA ALA A 185 -0.46 -13.78 3.63
C ALA A 185 -0.32 -15.02 2.71
N ALA A 186 -0.80 -16.20 3.11
CA ALA A 186 -0.55 -17.46 2.40
C ALA A 186 -1.01 -17.46 0.93
N THR A 187 -2.06 -16.69 0.61
CA THR A 187 -2.53 -16.50 -0.78
C THR A 187 -1.43 -15.99 -1.72
N TYR A 188 -0.47 -15.22 -1.21
CA TYR A 188 0.64 -14.64 -1.96
C TYR A 188 1.90 -15.52 -1.99
N ARG A 189 1.93 -16.65 -1.26
CA ARG A 189 3.12 -17.52 -1.22
C ARG A 189 3.60 -17.96 -2.62
N PRO A 190 2.72 -18.32 -3.58
CA PRO A 190 3.18 -18.74 -4.91
C PRO A 190 3.94 -17.66 -5.67
N GLU A 191 3.56 -16.39 -5.58
CA GLU A 191 4.33 -15.32 -6.24
C GLU A 191 5.70 -15.12 -5.61
N MET A 192 5.82 -15.28 -4.29
CA MET A 192 7.10 -15.16 -3.59
C MET A 192 8.03 -16.32 -3.94
N ASP A 193 7.50 -17.54 -4.01
CA ASP A 193 8.24 -18.72 -4.49
C ASP A 193 8.72 -18.50 -5.94
N TRP A 194 7.85 -17.93 -6.79
CA TRP A 194 8.19 -17.64 -8.17
C TRP A 194 9.30 -16.60 -8.29
N ILE A 195 9.21 -15.46 -7.57
CA ILE A 195 10.27 -14.45 -7.54
C ILE A 195 11.59 -15.06 -7.07
N ALA A 196 11.58 -15.83 -5.98
CA ALA A 196 12.78 -16.48 -5.47
C ALA A 196 13.40 -17.43 -6.51
N GLY A 197 12.57 -18.19 -7.22
CA GLY A 197 13.00 -19.03 -8.34
C GLY A 197 13.63 -18.24 -9.50
N GLN A 198 13.11 -17.05 -9.82
CA GLN A 198 13.69 -16.18 -10.86
C GLN A 198 15.03 -15.55 -10.44
N LEU A 199 15.17 -15.19 -9.16
CA LEU A 199 16.36 -14.51 -8.63
C LEU A 199 17.46 -15.47 -8.16
N GLY A 200 17.17 -16.77 -8.11
CA GLY A 200 18.16 -17.83 -7.89
C GLY A 200 18.41 -18.18 -6.42
N PRO A 201 19.43 -19.00 -6.13
CA PRO A 201 19.59 -19.72 -4.85
C PRO A 201 19.87 -18.81 -3.65
N ARG A 202 20.18 -17.54 -3.89
CA ARG A 202 20.31 -16.50 -2.89
C ARG A 202 18.98 -16.23 -2.16
N PHE A 203 17.85 -16.45 -2.82
CA PHE A 203 16.52 -16.17 -2.29
C PHE A 203 15.83 -17.45 -1.82
N SER A 204 15.18 -17.38 -0.67
CA SER A 204 14.42 -18.50 -0.10
C SER A 204 13.17 -18.01 0.60
N VAL A 205 12.05 -18.72 0.43
CA VAL A 205 10.76 -18.41 1.04
C VAL A 205 10.50 -19.36 2.20
N HIS A 206 10.16 -18.80 3.34
CA HIS A 206 9.88 -19.54 4.58
C HIS A 206 8.56 -19.08 5.20
N ASP A 207 8.02 -19.92 6.08
CA ASP A 207 6.81 -19.63 6.84
C ASP A 207 7.10 -18.78 8.09
N SER A 208 6.04 -18.49 8.84
CA SER A 208 6.05 -17.69 10.07
C SER A 208 6.83 -18.34 11.23
N GLN A 209 7.23 -19.60 11.13
CA GLN A 209 7.94 -20.34 12.19
C GLN A 209 9.46 -20.36 11.99
N PHE A 210 9.95 -19.90 10.84
CA PHE A 210 11.37 -19.93 10.52
C PHE A 210 12.22 -19.08 11.49
N THR A 211 13.27 -19.68 12.04
CA THR A 211 14.18 -19.06 13.03
C THR A 211 15.66 -19.25 12.73
N ALA A 212 16.02 -20.00 11.68
CA ALA A 212 17.39 -20.36 11.33
C ALA A 212 18.11 -19.24 10.54
N PHE A 213 18.08 -18.01 11.05
CA PHE A 213 18.76 -16.86 10.46
C PHE A 213 20.27 -16.89 10.73
N GLN A 214 21.05 -16.41 9.77
CA GLN A 214 22.49 -16.22 9.91
C GLN A 214 22.85 -14.73 9.99
N GLU A 215 23.98 -14.41 10.60
CA GLU A 215 24.50 -13.05 10.58
C GLU A 215 24.76 -12.58 9.14
N GLY A 216 24.28 -11.39 8.80
CA GLY A 216 24.35 -10.83 7.44
C GLY A 216 23.15 -11.14 6.54
N ASP A 217 22.24 -12.04 6.96
CA ASP A 217 21.00 -12.32 6.22
C ASP A 217 20.19 -11.03 6.01
N ALA A 218 19.55 -10.92 4.84
CA ALA A 218 18.50 -9.93 4.61
C ALA A 218 17.13 -10.61 4.67
N VAL A 219 16.19 -9.99 5.38
CA VAL A 219 14.85 -10.51 5.61
C VAL A 219 13.84 -9.58 4.95
N TYR A 220 13.04 -10.14 4.04
CA TYR A 220 11.82 -9.52 3.55
C TYR A 220 10.65 -10.01 4.41
N ARG A 221 10.12 -9.12 5.26
CA ARG A 221 8.91 -9.41 6.05
C ARG A 221 7.70 -9.32 5.13
N PHE A 222 7.03 -10.44 4.88
CA PHE A 222 5.78 -10.50 4.14
C PHE A 222 4.64 -11.00 5.04
N PHE A 223 4.38 -10.21 6.08
CA PHE A 223 3.30 -10.38 7.05
C PHE A 223 2.99 -9.01 7.64
N GLU A 224 1.75 -8.75 8.05
CA GLU A 224 1.31 -7.45 8.58
C GLU A 224 1.64 -7.30 10.08
N LEU A 225 1.78 -6.07 10.59
CA LEU A 225 2.11 -5.87 12.02
C LEU A 225 0.91 -6.05 12.94
N PHE A 226 -0.32 -5.98 12.45
CA PHE A 226 -1.49 -6.33 13.26
C PHE A 226 -1.54 -7.85 13.54
N ASP A 227 -0.93 -8.66 12.66
CA ASP A 227 -0.97 -10.12 12.69
C ASP A 227 0.18 -10.75 13.49
N LEU A 228 1.01 -9.94 14.17
CA LEU A 228 2.15 -10.43 14.97
C LEU A 228 1.82 -11.57 15.94
N PRO A 229 0.65 -11.63 16.62
CA PRO A 229 0.29 -12.77 17.46
C PRO A 229 0.29 -14.12 16.75
N ASN A 230 0.08 -14.14 15.42
CA ASN A 230 0.08 -15.33 14.58
C ASN A 230 1.40 -15.56 13.82
N VAL A 231 2.45 -14.78 14.15
CA VAL A 231 3.78 -14.91 13.52
C VAL A 231 4.84 -15.25 14.59
N PRO A 232 5.00 -16.52 14.99
CA PRO A 232 5.88 -16.92 16.08
C PRO A 232 7.35 -16.50 15.91
N GLY A 233 7.86 -16.50 14.68
CA GLY A 233 9.23 -16.10 14.34
C GLY A 233 9.48 -14.58 14.41
N SER A 234 8.44 -13.76 14.48
CA SER A 234 8.54 -12.28 14.41
C SER A 234 9.42 -11.70 15.50
N LYS A 235 9.30 -12.19 16.74
CA LYS A 235 10.11 -11.74 17.87
C LYS A 235 11.60 -11.93 17.61
N LYS A 236 12.00 -13.10 17.10
CA LYS A 236 13.40 -13.40 16.76
C LYS A 236 13.90 -12.50 15.63
N ILE A 237 13.09 -12.28 14.60
CA ILE A 237 13.41 -11.37 13.49
C ILE A 237 13.69 -9.96 14.03
N PHE A 238 12.82 -9.43 14.89
CA PHE A 238 12.96 -8.08 15.43
C PHE A 238 14.14 -7.94 16.38
N GLU A 239 14.41 -8.93 17.23
CA GLU A 239 15.58 -8.97 18.11
C GLU A 239 16.90 -8.94 17.30
N LEU A 240 17.02 -9.81 16.29
CA LEU A 240 18.21 -9.87 15.44
C LEU A 240 18.40 -8.58 14.63
N ALA A 241 17.31 -8.02 14.10
CA ALA A 241 17.35 -6.78 13.33
C ALA A 241 17.70 -5.57 14.22
N ALA A 242 17.15 -5.50 15.44
CA ALA A 242 17.51 -4.47 16.42
C ALA A 242 18.98 -4.57 16.83
N GLY A 243 19.49 -5.80 16.95
CA GLY A 243 20.91 -6.10 17.17
C GLY A 243 21.81 -5.94 15.94
N LYS A 244 21.26 -5.52 14.78
CA LYS A 244 21.96 -5.38 13.49
C LYS A 244 22.64 -6.65 12.98
N GLN A 245 22.22 -7.82 13.46
CA GLN A 245 22.71 -9.11 12.98
C GLN A 245 22.10 -9.48 11.62
N ILE A 246 20.85 -9.04 11.37
CA ILE A 246 20.19 -9.16 10.07
C ILE A 246 19.71 -7.78 9.60
N ARG A 247 19.47 -7.66 8.29
CA ARG A 247 18.79 -6.51 7.71
C ARG A 247 17.33 -6.84 7.50
N LEU A 248 16.41 -5.97 7.89
CA LEU A 248 14.98 -6.20 7.82
C LEU A 248 14.30 -5.11 6.98
N THR A 249 13.48 -5.51 6.01
CA THR A 249 12.55 -4.62 5.32
C THR A 249 11.24 -5.35 5.00
N PRO A 250 10.08 -4.69 5.07
CA PRO A 250 9.84 -3.39 5.69
C PRO A 250 10.12 -3.41 7.21
N PRO A 251 10.50 -2.26 7.80
CA PRO A 251 10.77 -2.19 9.25
C PRO A 251 9.48 -2.38 10.07
N PRO A 252 9.58 -2.76 11.35
CA PRO A 252 8.43 -2.92 12.24
C PRO A 252 7.90 -1.55 12.70
N LYS A 253 7.35 -0.79 11.76
CA LYS A 253 6.85 0.58 11.95
C LYS A 253 5.39 0.67 11.51
N PRO A 254 4.42 0.48 12.42
CA PRO A 254 3.00 0.42 12.09
C PRO A 254 2.47 1.74 11.48
N ILE A 255 3.15 2.87 11.68
CA ILE A 255 2.79 4.13 11.03
C ILE A 255 2.76 4.06 9.49
N PHE A 256 3.50 3.13 8.88
CA PHE A 256 3.52 2.95 7.42
C PHE A 256 2.49 1.95 6.90
N GLU A 257 1.77 1.29 7.80
CA GLU A 257 0.60 0.47 7.51
C GLU A 257 -0.69 1.27 7.76
N GLU A 258 -0.60 2.57 8.09
CA GLU A 258 -1.76 3.44 8.36
C GLU A 258 -2.31 4.13 7.12
N LYS A 259 -3.65 4.15 6.99
CA LYS A 259 -4.37 5.00 6.03
C LYS A 259 -4.46 6.47 6.51
N MET A 260 -4.33 6.68 7.82
CA MET A 260 -4.39 8.00 8.48
C MET A 260 -3.33 8.99 7.97
N LEU A 261 -2.28 8.52 7.30
CA LEU A 261 -1.24 9.38 6.72
C LEU A 261 -1.84 10.43 5.76
N PHE A 262 -2.91 10.10 5.05
CA PHE A 262 -3.59 11.05 4.17
C PHE A 262 -4.39 12.10 4.93
N ALA A 263 -4.99 11.76 6.09
CA ALA A 263 -5.60 12.75 6.96
C ALA A 263 -4.56 13.75 7.49
N LEU A 264 -3.35 13.28 7.83
CA LEU A 264 -2.25 14.15 8.24
C LEU A 264 -1.76 15.06 7.11
N LEU A 265 -1.73 14.58 5.86
CA LEU A 265 -1.39 15.38 4.68
C LEU A 265 -2.33 16.58 4.51
N TRP A 266 -3.63 16.37 4.73
CA TRP A 266 -4.66 17.40 4.59
C TRP A 266 -4.84 18.29 5.82
N ASN A 267 -4.31 17.89 6.98
CA ASN A 267 -4.45 18.66 8.22
C ASN A 267 -3.78 20.04 8.11
N ARG A 268 -4.59 21.11 8.22
CA ARG A 268 -4.15 22.50 8.09
C ARG A 268 -3.00 22.87 9.03
N ASN A 269 -2.98 22.32 10.24
CA ASN A 269 -1.94 22.62 11.24
C ASN A 269 -0.56 22.09 10.83
N LEU A 270 -0.51 21.13 9.91
CA LEU A 270 0.72 20.53 9.40
C LEU A 270 1.22 21.18 8.10
N GLN A 271 0.49 22.16 7.54
CA GLN A 271 0.85 22.76 6.25
C GLN A 271 2.28 23.32 6.22
N SER A 272 2.69 24.04 7.27
CA SER A 272 4.04 24.61 7.35
C SER A 272 5.12 23.53 7.43
N PHE A 273 4.86 22.45 8.17
CA PHE A 273 5.76 21.29 8.24
C PHE A 273 5.88 20.63 6.86
N TRP A 274 4.77 20.35 6.18
CA TRP A 274 4.78 19.73 4.86
C TRP A 274 5.50 20.59 3.83
N ARG A 275 5.26 21.91 3.83
CA ARG A 275 5.99 22.83 2.94
C ARG A 275 7.49 22.82 3.19
N GLN A 276 7.91 22.76 4.45
CA GLN A 276 9.32 22.71 4.81
C GLN A 276 9.99 21.41 4.34
N GLU A 277 9.36 20.26 4.60
CA GLU A 277 10.00 18.96 4.38
C GLU A 277 9.83 18.43 2.95
N LEU A 278 8.75 18.82 2.24
CA LEU A 278 8.46 18.37 0.87
C LEU A 278 8.74 19.45 -0.18
N GLY A 279 8.60 20.72 0.19
CA GLY A 279 8.53 21.84 -0.77
C GLY A 279 7.14 21.99 -1.39
N GLU A 280 6.81 23.22 -1.81
CA GLU A 280 5.46 23.59 -2.29
C GLU A 280 4.99 22.73 -3.48
N SER A 281 5.86 22.50 -4.46
CA SER A 281 5.52 21.73 -5.68
C SER A 281 5.16 20.27 -5.38
N PHE A 282 5.92 19.62 -4.50
CA PHE A 282 5.68 18.22 -4.12
C PHE A 282 4.42 18.10 -3.25
N LEU A 283 4.22 19.04 -2.32
CA LEU A 283 3.01 19.07 -1.49
C LEU A 283 1.75 19.23 -2.35
N GLN A 284 1.71 20.21 -3.25
CA GLN A 284 0.58 20.40 -4.14
C GLN A 284 0.35 19.19 -5.04
N ARG A 285 1.41 18.53 -5.49
CA ARG A 285 1.30 17.30 -6.28
C ARG A 285 0.68 16.17 -5.47
N LEU A 286 1.13 15.93 -4.24
CA LEU A 286 0.54 14.92 -3.35
C LEU A 286 -0.93 15.22 -3.05
N GLN A 287 -1.28 16.48 -2.78
CA GLN A 287 -2.66 16.90 -2.56
C GLN A 287 -3.55 16.70 -3.79
N ARG A 288 -3.06 16.95 -5.01
CA ARG A 288 -3.83 16.65 -6.23
C ARG A 288 -4.06 15.16 -6.43
N LEU A 289 -3.10 14.32 -6.04
CA LEU A 289 -3.18 12.88 -6.18
C LEU A 289 -3.98 12.20 -5.06
N THR A 290 -4.22 12.86 -3.93
CA THR A 290 -4.81 12.23 -2.74
C THR A 290 -6.16 12.88 -2.46
N PRO A 291 -7.29 12.16 -2.47
CA PRO A 291 -8.58 12.72 -2.08
C PRO A 291 -8.53 13.37 -0.70
N TYR A 292 -9.35 14.41 -0.48
CA TYR A 292 -9.45 15.03 0.84
C TYR A 292 -9.86 13.96 1.86
N THR A 293 -9.08 13.84 2.93
CA THR A 293 -9.20 12.75 3.90
C THR A 293 -9.20 13.33 5.30
N TRP A 294 -10.02 12.76 6.17
CA TRP A 294 -10.13 13.12 7.59
C TRP A 294 -9.84 11.89 8.45
N LEU A 295 -9.50 12.15 9.71
CA LEU A 295 -9.59 11.17 10.77
C LEU A 295 -10.92 11.38 11.48
N MET A 296 -11.70 10.32 11.71
CA MET A 296 -12.97 10.38 12.44
C MET A 296 -12.77 10.47 13.96
N ASP A 297 -12.11 11.54 14.43
CA ASP A 297 -11.92 11.85 15.85
C ASP A 297 -13.24 12.37 16.46
N PRO A 298 -13.84 11.68 17.45
CA PRO A 298 -15.12 12.05 18.06
C PRO A 298 -14.99 13.22 19.05
N ALA A 299 -13.81 13.82 19.24
CA ALA A 299 -13.63 14.97 20.11
C ALA A 299 -14.55 16.13 19.70
N PRO A 300 -15.24 16.77 20.68
CA PRO A 300 -16.16 17.86 20.37
C PRO A 300 -15.42 19.07 19.81
N LEU A 301 -15.95 19.65 18.74
CA LEU A 301 -15.46 20.90 18.18
C LEU A 301 -15.91 22.10 19.02
N PRO A 302 -15.15 23.21 19.03
CA PRO A 302 -15.64 24.45 19.63
C PRO A 302 -16.92 24.92 18.91
N PRO A 303 -17.77 25.76 19.53
CA PRO A 303 -19.07 26.15 18.96
C PRO A 303 -19.05 26.80 17.56
N HIS A 304 -17.89 27.29 17.12
CA HIS A 304 -17.69 27.90 15.81
C HIS A 304 -16.83 27.03 14.87
N GLY A 305 -16.46 25.82 15.29
CA GLY A 305 -15.65 24.89 14.52
C GLY A 305 -16.50 24.06 13.57
N ALA A 306 -15.95 23.77 12.39
CA ALA A 306 -16.53 22.83 11.44
C ALA A 306 -15.41 22.01 10.78
N LEU A 307 -15.74 20.79 10.39
CA LEU A 307 -14.91 19.88 9.62
C LEU A 307 -14.71 20.46 8.21
N PRO A 308 -13.46 20.73 7.78
CA PRO A 308 -13.18 21.30 6.46
C PRO A 308 -13.78 20.48 5.31
N GLU A 309 -14.20 21.14 4.24
CA GLU A 309 -14.94 20.63 3.07
C GLU A 309 -16.30 19.96 3.34
N LEU A 310 -16.51 19.36 4.52
CA LEU A 310 -17.79 18.74 4.90
C LEU A 310 -18.77 19.76 5.50
N ASN A 311 -18.26 20.82 6.13
CA ASN A 311 -19.03 21.82 6.90
C ASN A 311 -19.92 21.21 7.99
N LEU A 312 -19.53 20.04 8.52
CA LEU A 312 -20.17 19.37 9.64
C LEU A 312 -19.52 19.81 10.95
N THR A 313 -20.29 19.90 12.02
CA THR A 313 -19.79 20.25 13.36
C THR A 313 -19.64 19.01 14.27
N ASP A 314 -20.23 17.89 13.86
CA ASP A 314 -20.20 16.61 14.57
C ASP A 314 -20.30 15.45 13.57
N TRP A 315 -19.51 14.39 13.76
CA TRP A 315 -19.48 13.24 12.85
C TRP A 315 -20.81 12.48 12.77
N SER A 316 -21.64 12.52 13.82
CA SER A 316 -22.97 11.92 13.80
C SER A 316 -23.91 12.54 12.76
N GLN A 317 -23.61 13.77 12.29
CA GLN A 317 -24.36 14.41 11.20
C GLN A 317 -24.16 13.70 9.86
N LEU A 318 -23.12 12.87 9.69
CA LEU A 318 -23.00 12.00 8.51
C LEU A 318 -24.22 11.08 8.36
N LYS A 319 -24.87 10.72 9.47
CA LYS A 319 -26.06 9.86 9.50
C LYS A 319 -27.32 10.55 8.99
N THR A 320 -27.31 11.87 8.83
CA THR A 320 -28.48 12.64 8.35
C THR A 320 -28.34 13.08 6.90
N LEU A 321 -27.16 12.89 6.30
CA LEU A 321 -26.91 13.21 4.89
C LEU A 321 -27.77 12.34 3.97
N SER A 322 -28.28 12.94 2.89
CA SER A 322 -28.94 12.21 1.83
C SER A 322 -27.95 11.34 1.05
N GLN A 323 -28.44 10.38 0.27
CA GLN A 323 -27.60 9.48 -0.52
C GLN A 323 -26.62 10.21 -1.46
N LYS A 324 -27.02 11.36 -2.00
CA LYS A 324 -26.19 12.17 -2.89
C LYS A 324 -25.11 12.97 -2.16
N GLU A 325 -25.33 13.27 -0.88
CA GLU A 325 -24.41 14.06 -0.05
C GLU A 325 -23.36 13.20 0.65
N ARG A 326 -23.57 11.88 0.71
CA ARG A 326 -22.63 10.91 1.30
C ARG A 326 -21.84 10.14 0.25
N ASP A 327 -21.40 10.82 -0.82
CA ASP A 327 -20.40 10.28 -1.74
C ASP A 327 -19.00 10.28 -1.08
N LEU A 328 -18.92 9.50 0.00
CA LEU A 328 -17.84 9.44 0.97
C LEU A 328 -17.51 7.97 1.23
N ILE A 329 -16.24 7.71 1.54
CA ILE A 329 -15.77 6.37 1.87
C ILE A 329 -15.26 6.37 3.31
N LEU A 330 -15.81 5.50 4.15
CA LEU A 330 -15.21 5.19 5.45
C LEU A 330 -14.25 4.02 5.27
N LYS A 331 -13.03 4.15 5.80
CA LYS A 331 -12.02 3.10 5.76
C LYS A 331 -11.46 2.90 7.15
N VAL A 332 -11.47 1.67 7.66
CA VAL A 332 -10.75 1.35 8.89
C VAL A 332 -9.24 1.52 8.71
N SER A 333 -8.53 1.86 9.79
CA SER A 333 -7.07 1.88 9.87
C SER A 333 -6.45 0.65 9.20
N GLY A 334 -5.33 0.83 8.51
CA GLY A 334 -4.61 -0.29 7.91
C GLY A 334 -3.92 -1.18 8.94
N PHE A 335 -3.77 -0.73 10.19
CA PHE A 335 -3.45 -1.59 11.33
C PHE A 335 -4.71 -2.29 11.85
N SER A 336 -5.32 -3.15 11.02
CA SER A 336 -6.55 -3.87 11.35
C SER A 336 -6.70 -5.14 10.51
N ALA A 337 -7.19 -6.22 11.13
CA ALA A 337 -7.56 -7.43 10.40
C ALA A 337 -8.75 -7.21 9.44
N GLU A 338 -9.54 -6.15 9.64
CA GLU A 338 -10.63 -5.75 8.73
C GLU A 338 -10.15 -4.88 7.56
N ALA A 339 -8.87 -4.45 7.56
CA ALA A 339 -8.32 -3.61 6.49
C ALA A 339 -8.20 -4.33 5.14
N TRP A 340 -8.23 -5.67 5.14
CA TRP A 340 -8.05 -6.49 3.95
C TRP A 340 -9.38 -6.97 3.34
N GLY A 341 -9.44 -7.05 2.01
CA GLY A 341 -10.56 -7.65 1.28
C GLY A 341 -11.89 -6.88 1.36
N ALA A 342 -11.85 -5.54 1.38
CA ALA A 342 -13.01 -4.63 1.43
C ALA A 342 -13.90 -4.72 2.69
N ARG A 343 -13.53 -5.52 3.69
CA ARG A 343 -14.35 -5.73 4.91
C ARG A 343 -14.52 -4.47 5.76
N GLY A 344 -13.53 -3.59 5.76
CA GLY A 344 -13.54 -2.33 6.49
C GLY A 344 -13.68 -1.09 5.59
N VAL A 345 -14.29 -1.22 4.41
CA VAL A 345 -14.51 -0.12 3.46
C VAL A 345 -16.00 0.05 3.19
N TYR A 346 -16.53 1.24 3.45
CA TYR A 346 -17.96 1.55 3.32
C TYR A 346 -18.16 2.76 2.41
N LEU A 347 -18.77 2.56 1.24
CA LEU A 347 -19.16 3.64 0.33
C LEU A 347 -20.57 4.12 0.69
N GLY A 348 -20.69 5.36 1.18
CA GLY A 348 -21.94 5.88 1.71
C GLY A 348 -23.07 5.92 0.67
N SER A 349 -22.75 6.24 -0.58
CA SER A 349 -23.73 6.30 -1.67
C SER A 349 -24.30 4.92 -2.05
N ASP A 350 -23.57 3.83 -1.79
CA ASP A 350 -23.99 2.45 -2.10
C ASP A 350 -24.78 1.77 -0.96
N LEU A 351 -24.71 2.31 0.26
CA LEU A 351 -25.35 1.70 1.44
C LEU A 351 -26.79 2.20 1.63
N SER A 352 -27.60 1.47 2.41
CA SER A 352 -28.88 2.02 2.91
C SER A 352 -28.63 3.13 3.95
N GLN A 353 -29.65 3.90 4.34
CA GLN A 353 -29.50 4.87 5.43
C GLN A 353 -29.12 4.19 6.75
N GLY A 354 -29.74 3.04 7.04
CA GLY A 354 -29.48 2.28 8.25
C GLY A 354 -28.07 1.72 8.30
N ASP A 355 -27.60 1.12 7.19
CA ASP A 355 -26.26 0.52 7.13
C ASP A 355 -25.15 1.59 7.21
N TRP A 356 -25.34 2.74 6.55
CA TRP A 356 -24.43 3.87 6.69
C TRP A 356 -24.40 4.42 8.12
N SER A 357 -25.57 4.56 8.75
CA SER A 357 -25.66 4.99 10.15
C SER A 357 -24.89 4.05 11.07
N ALA A 358 -25.05 2.73 10.87
CA ALA A 358 -24.34 1.72 11.65
C ALA A 358 -22.81 1.79 11.43
N ALA A 359 -22.36 2.01 10.19
CA ALA A 359 -20.94 2.18 9.88
C ALA A 359 -20.34 3.42 10.56
N VAL A 360 -21.06 4.55 10.58
CA VAL A 360 -20.64 5.77 11.29
C VAL A 360 -20.56 5.52 12.80
N ASP A 361 -21.56 4.88 13.40
CA ASP A 361 -21.56 4.58 14.83
C ASP A 361 -20.43 3.60 15.21
N GLN A 362 -20.14 2.62 14.35
CA GLN A 362 -19.00 1.72 14.49
C GLN A 362 -17.66 2.49 14.43
N ALA A 363 -17.49 3.38 13.46
CA ALA A 363 -16.27 4.17 13.31
C ALA A 363 -15.98 5.03 14.55
N LEU A 364 -17.01 5.71 15.06
CA LEU A 364 -16.88 6.58 16.24
C LEU A 364 -16.61 5.77 17.52
N SER A 365 -17.30 4.64 17.71
CA SER A 365 -17.11 3.80 18.91
C SER A 365 -15.75 3.09 18.95
N ARG A 366 -15.12 2.86 17.78
CA ARG A 366 -13.83 2.18 17.66
C ARG A 366 -12.62 3.10 17.64
N PHE A 367 -12.80 4.42 17.70
CA PHE A 367 -11.73 5.42 17.52
C PHE A 367 -10.43 5.10 18.28
N GLU A 368 -10.51 4.75 19.56
CA GLU A 368 -9.33 4.48 20.40
C GLU A 368 -8.59 3.17 20.05
N SER A 369 -9.29 2.20 19.44
CA SER A 369 -8.78 0.85 19.17
C SER A 369 -8.50 0.56 17.70
N SER A 370 -9.26 1.14 16.78
CA SER A 370 -9.14 0.94 15.34
C SER A 370 -9.81 2.14 14.65
N PRO A 371 -9.09 3.27 14.53
CA PRO A 371 -9.63 4.50 13.98
C PRO A 371 -9.97 4.38 12.50
N TYR A 372 -10.79 5.30 12.00
CA TYR A 372 -11.23 5.39 10.60
C TYR A 372 -10.75 6.69 9.96
#